data_AF-A0A1C4U5N1-F1
#
_entry.id   AF-A0A1C4U5N1-F1
#
_cell.length_a   1.000
_cell.length_b   1.000
_cell.length_c   1.000
_cell.angle_alpha   90.00
_cell.angle_beta   90.00
_cell.angle_gamma   90.00
#
_symmetry.space_group_name_H-M   'P 1'
#
loop_
_entity.id
_entity.type
_entity.pdbx_description
1 polymer ?
#
loop_
_entity_poly.entity_id
_entity_poly.type
_entity_poly.pdbx_seq_one_letter_code
_entity_poly.pdbx_strand_id
1 'polypeptide(L)'
;MSASWVIDLDGDVDRATLGRLRAVLGLSEVGRLGDDWDELFGEVKRTIAGVSTNVGLWRDVDSRGWRLDIDLLAEPDDSDVQDLLAAVRAQVEAAGVQVASIASRR
;
A
#
# COMPACT_ATOMS: atom_id res chain seq x y z
N MET A 1 16.85 -5.91 11.02
CA MET A 1 15.71 -6.47 10.26
C MET A 1 14.97 -5.27 9.69
N SER A 2 14.64 -5.26 8.40
CA SER A 2 13.79 -4.19 7.83
C SER A 2 12.39 -4.32 8.41
N ALA A 3 11.89 -3.27 9.05
CA ALA A 3 10.52 -3.26 9.57
C ALA A 3 9.53 -3.22 8.40
N SER A 4 8.37 -3.85 8.58
CA SER A 4 7.32 -3.87 7.56
C SER A 4 5.92 -3.78 8.16
N TRP A 5 4.98 -3.26 7.39
CA TRP A 5 3.57 -3.12 7.77
C TRP A 5 2.66 -3.61 6.65
N VAL A 6 1.51 -4.10 7.05
CA VAL A 6 0.37 -4.38 6.18
C VAL A 6 -0.73 -3.38 6.51
N ILE A 7 -1.28 -2.76 5.48
CA ILE A 7 -2.42 -1.84 5.56
C ILE A 7 -3.56 -2.47 4.77
N ASP A 8 -4.55 -3.00 5.47
CA ASP A 8 -5.74 -3.57 4.82
C ASP A 8 -6.66 -2.45 4.36
N LEU A 9 -7.21 -2.61 3.16
CA LEU A 9 -8.11 -1.65 2.52
C LEU A 9 -9.55 -2.17 2.59
N ASP A 10 -10.47 -1.28 2.92
CA ASP A 10 -11.90 -1.58 2.92
C ASP A 10 -12.53 -1.27 1.56
N GLY A 11 -13.38 -2.19 1.10
CA GLY A 11 -14.22 -2.06 -0.09
C GLY A 11 -13.61 -2.63 -1.37
N ASP A 12 -14.42 -2.61 -2.43
CA ASP A 12 -14.04 -3.13 -3.73
C ASP A 12 -13.16 -2.12 -4.50
N VAL A 13 -11.97 -2.56 -4.91
CA VAL A 13 -11.10 -1.78 -5.80
C VAL A 13 -11.42 -2.12 -7.24
N ASP A 14 -12.31 -1.34 -7.84
CA ASP A 14 -12.57 -1.39 -9.29
C ASP A 14 -11.41 -0.76 -10.09
N ARG A 15 -11.53 -0.78 -11.43
CA ARG A 15 -10.50 -0.21 -12.33
C ARG A 15 -10.24 1.28 -12.09
N ALA A 16 -11.28 2.06 -11.79
CA ALA A 16 -11.14 3.50 -11.57
C ALA A 16 -10.46 3.78 -10.22
N THR A 17 -10.86 3.06 -9.18
CA THR A 17 -10.25 3.11 -7.85
C THR A 17 -8.79 2.66 -7.89
N LEU A 18 -8.48 1.57 -8.60
CA LEU A 18 -7.11 1.11 -8.81
C LEU A 18 -6.25 2.20 -9.50
N GLY A 19 -6.80 2.84 -10.53
CA GLY A 19 -6.13 3.95 -11.21
C GLY A 19 -5.82 5.12 -10.28
N ARG A 20 -6.78 5.51 -9.41
CA ARG A 20 -6.56 6.56 -8.41
C ARG A 20 -5.53 6.18 -7.36
N LEU A 21 -5.60 4.94 -6.82
CA LEU A 21 -4.62 4.44 -5.85
C LEU A 21 -3.21 4.50 -6.44
N ARG A 22 -3.01 3.97 -7.65
CA ARG A 22 -1.72 4.03 -8.34
C ARG A 22 -1.24 5.47 -8.54
N ALA A 23 -2.11 6.37 -8.97
CA ALA A 23 -1.74 7.76 -9.19
C ALA A 23 -1.31 8.48 -7.89
N VAL A 24 -2.09 8.35 -6.82
CA VAL A 24 -1.81 9.04 -5.54
C VAL A 24 -0.59 8.45 -4.83
N LEU A 25 -0.43 7.13 -4.88
CA LEU A 25 0.71 6.42 -4.29
C LEU A 25 1.95 6.42 -5.21
N GLY A 26 1.82 6.89 -6.46
CA GLY A 26 2.90 6.88 -7.44
C GLY A 26 3.35 5.48 -7.86
N LEU A 27 2.44 4.51 -7.85
CA LEU A 27 2.74 3.12 -8.20
C LEU A 27 2.91 2.95 -9.70
N SER A 28 3.85 2.09 -10.06
CA SER A 28 3.89 1.50 -11.40
C SER A 28 2.63 0.67 -11.67
N GLU A 29 2.23 0.60 -12.93
CA GLU A 29 1.12 -0.25 -13.36
C GLU A 29 1.62 -1.68 -13.58
N VAL A 30 1.22 -2.58 -12.67
CA VAL A 30 1.53 -4.02 -12.68
C VAL A 30 0.23 -4.80 -12.49
N GLY A 31 0.16 -6.04 -12.98
CA GLY A 31 -1.01 -6.90 -12.81
C GLY A 31 -2.23 -6.50 -13.66
N ARG A 32 -3.12 -7.46 -13.86
CA ARG A 32 -4.34 -7.35 -14.69
C ARG A 32 -5.54 -7.68 -13.83
N LEU A 33 -6.46 -6.73 -13.69
CA LEU A 33 -7.58 -6.89 -12.74
C LEU A 33 -8.48 -8.09 -13.06
N GLY A 34 -8.60 -8.43 -14.35
CA GLY A 34 -9.35 -9.59 -14.83
C GLY A 34 -8.58 -10.91 -14.85
N ASP A 35 -7.29 -10.91 -14.47
CA ASP A 35 -6.58 -12.14 -14.15
C ASP A 35 -6.79 -12.42 -12.66
N ASP A 36 -7.43 -13.53 -12.35
CA ASP A 36 -7.78 -13.90 -10.98
C ASP A 36 -6.58 -14.35 -10.15
N TRP A 37 -5.45 -14.65 -10.80
CA TRP A 37 -4.22 -15.10 -10.15
C TRP A 37 -3.21 -13.98 -9.93
N ASP A 38 -3.41 -12.81 -10.56
CA ASP A 38 -2.57 -11.65 -10.28
C ASP A 38 -2.86 -11.15 -8.86
N GLU A 39 -1.78 -11.04 -8.08
CA GLU A 39 -1.81 -10.51 -6.71
C GLU A 39 -1.17 -9.13 -6.62
N LEU A 40 -0.12 -8.84 -7.39
CA LEU A 40 0.56 -7.54 -7.36
C LEU A 40 -0.01 -6.59 -8.42
N PHE A 41 -0.54 -5.46 -7.94
CA PHE A 41 -1.22 -4.48 -8.77
C PHE A 41 -0.50 -3.13 -8.89
N GLY A 42 0.63 -2.98 -8.22
CA GLY A 42 1.51 -1.85 -8.40
C GLY A 42 2.56 -1.77 -7.31
N GLU A 43 3.72 -1.25 -7.66
CA GLU A 43 4.82 -1.07 -6.71
C GLU A 43 5.58 0.22 -6.96
N VAL A 44 6.21 0.76 -5.91
CA VAL A 44 7.15 1.88 -6.00
C VAL A 44 8.16 1.83 -4.86
N LYS A 45 9.39 2.22 -5.14
CA LYS A 45 10.39 2.58 -4.14
C LYS A 45 10.50 4.10 -4.10
N ARG A 46 10.21 4.70 -2.95
CA ARG A 46 10.30 6.16 -2.79
C ARG A 46 10.47 6.55 -1.33
N THR A 47 10.82 7.80 -1.10
CA THR A 47 10.83 8.39 0.23
C THR A 47 9.45 8.94 0.57
N ILE A 48 8.90 8.54 1.71
CA ILE A 48 7.63 9.05 2.23
C ILE A 48 7.89 9.50 3.67
N ALA A 49 7.53 10.75 3.99
CA ALA A 49 7.79 11.34 5.31
C ALA A 49 9.26 11.18 5.78
N GLY A 50 10.22 11.28 4.86
CA GLY A 50 11.66 11.11 5.18
C GLY A 50 12.14 9.66 5.22
N VAL A 51 11.25 8.67 5.21
CA VAL A 51 11.60 7.24 5.28
C VAL A 51 11.72 6.64 3.88
N SER A 52 12.80 5.91 3.61
CA SER A 52 12.97 5.16 2.37
C SER A 52 12.13 3.89 2.41
N THR A 53 11.15 3.79 1.52
CA THR A 53 10.07 2.80 1.61
C THR A 53 9.82 2.14 0.26
N ASN A 54 9.59 0.83 0.28
CA ASN A 54 8.96 0.09 -0.80
C ASN A 54 7.47 -0.07 -0.48
N VAL A 55 6.60 0.29 -1.42
CA VAL A 55 5.15 0.16 -1.30
C VAL A 55 4.68 -0.78 -2.39
N GLY A 56 4.00 -1.87 -2.01
CA GLY A 56 3.31 -2.77 -2.93
C GLY A 56 1.81 -2.77 -2.68
N LEU A 57 1.01 -2.68 -3.74
CA LEU A 57 -0.45 -2.86 -3.69
C LEU A 57 -0.79 -4.28 -4.09
N TRP A 58 -1.39 -5.03 -3.17
CA TRP A 58 -1.69 -6.43 -3.33
C TRP A 58 -3.19 -6.71 -3.24
N ARG A 59 -3.64 -7.71 -4.00
CA ARG A 59 -4.94 -8.34 -3.87
C ARG A 59 -4.73 -9.79 -3.46
N ASP A 60 -5.36 -10.20 -2.38
CA ASP A 60 -5.36 -11.58 -1.90
C ASP A 60 -6.23 -12.45 -2.81
N VAL A 61 -5.71 -13.55 -3.36
CA VAL A 61 -6.46 -14.39 -4.31
C VAL A 61 -7.67 -15.07 -3.65
N ASP A 62 -7.52 -15.51 -2.40
CA ASP A 62 -8.53 -16.30 -1.69
C ASP A 62 -9.69 -15.43 -1.20
N SER A 63 -9.36 -14.33 -0.53
CA SER A 63 -10.35 -13.43 0.06
C SER A 63 -10.81 -12.30 -0.87
N ARG A 64 -10.06 -12.04 -1.95
CA ARG A 64 -10.21 -10.86 -2.83
C ARG A 64 -10.06 -9.53 -2.11
N GLY A 65 -9.56 -9.53 -0.87
CA GLY A 65 -9.22 -8.34 -0.11
C GLY A 65 -8.00 -7.63 -0.68
N TRP A 66 -7.94 -6.32 -0.48
CA TRP A 66 -6.83 -5.48 -0.94
C TRP A 66 -5.99 -5.01 0.24
N ARG A 67 -4.67 -4.96 0.05
CA ARG A 67 -3.73 -4.48 1.05
C ARG A 67 -2.58 -3.71 0.44
N LEU A 68 -1.99 -2.81 1.22
CA LEU A 68 -0.65 -2.29 0.95
C LEU A 68 0.36 -3.02 1.83
N ASP A 69 1.44 -3.48 1.23
CA ASP A 69 2.63 -3.92 1.92
C ASP A 69 3.64 -2.77 1.92
N ILE A 70 4.10 -2.38 3.10
CA ILE A 70 5.03 -1.27 3.34
C ILE A 70 6.31 -1.86 3.91
N ASP A 71 7.40 -1.89 3.14
CA ASP A 71 8.71 -2.35 3.61
C ASP A 71 9.67 -1.17 3.74
N LEU A 72 10.35 -1.08 4.87
CA LEU A 72 11.36 -0.03 5.06
C LEU A 72 12.72 -0.50 4.57
N LEU A 73 13.36 0.37 3.80
CA LEU A 73 14.67 0.09 3.21
C LEU A 73 15.82 0.51 4.14
N ALA A 74 15.51 1.17 5.25
CA ALA A 74 16.41 1.57 6.32
C ALA A 74 15.70 1.45 7.67
N GLU A 75 16.46 1.45 8.76
CA GLU A 75 15.92 1.48 10.12
C GLU A 75 15.46 2.91 10.46
N PRO A 76 14.16 3.15 10.65
CA PRO A 76 13.63 4.49 10.97
C PRO A 76 13.66 4.73 12.47
N ASP A 77 13.44 5.98 12.87
CA ASP A 77 13.01 6.31 14.22
C ASP A 77 11.49 6.10 14.37
N ASP A 78 11.01 5.86 15.59
CA ASP A 78 9.58 5.60 15.86
C ASP A 78 8.67 6.75 15.40
N SER A 79 9.13 8.01 15.52
CA SER A 79 8.39 9.18 15.03
C SER A 79 8.20 9.15 13.52
N ASP A 80 9.24 8.77 12.80
CA ASP A 80 9.23 8.74 11.33
C ASP A 80 8.27 7.66 10.82
N VAL A 81 8.15 6.54 11.54
CA VAL A 81 7.18 5.49 11.24
C VAL A 81 5.75 5.99 11.40
N GLN A 82 5.45 6.74 12.47
CA GLN A 82 4.10 7.27 12.69
C GLN A 82 3.71 8.26 11.58
N ASP A 83 4.62 9.16 11.21
CA ASP A 83 4.41 10.12 10.13
C ASP A 83 4.27 9.43 8.77
N LEU A 84 5.07 8.40 8.51
CA LEU A 84 4.97 7.55 7.33
C LEU A 84 3.57 6.91 7.22
N LEU A 85 3.11 6.23 8.27
CA LEU A 85 1.83 5.52 8.25
C LEU A 85 0.64 6.50 8.14
N ALA A 86 0.73 7.67 8.78
CA ALA A 86 -0.25 8.74 8.63
C ALA A 86 -0.29 9.28 7.19
N ALA A 87 0.87 9.48 6.57
CA ALA A 87 0.97 9.95 5.19
C ALA A 87 0.39 8.93 4.18
N VAL A 88 0.69 7.64 4.37
CA VAL A 88 0.14 6.58 3.50
C VAL A 88 -1.38 6.47 3.68
N ARG A 89 -1.88 6.51 4.92
CA ARG A 89 -3.34 6.54 5.18
C ARG A 89 -4.01 7.71 4.46
N ALA A 90 -3.49 8.92 4.59
CA ALA A 90 -4.06 10.10 3.94
C ALA A 90 -4.08 9.97 2.41
N GLN A 91 -3.07 9.35 1.82
CA GLN A 91 -3.01 9.08 0.38
C GLN A 91 -4.06 8.05 -0.08
N VAL A 92 -4.25 6.97 0.69
CA VAL A 92 -5.29 5.96 0.42
C VAL A 92 -6.68 6.59 0.53
N GLU A 93 -6.93 7.37 1.57
CA GLU A 93 -8.20 8.07 1.79
C GLU A 93 -8.46 9.12 0.69
N ALA A 94 -7.42 9.81 0.21
CA ALA A 94 -7.52 10.72 -0.93
C ALA A 94 -7.84 10.00 -2.26
N ALA A 95 -7.53 8.70 -2.40
CA ALA A 95 -7.96 7.88 -3.53
C ALA A 95 -9.43 7.42 -3.42
N GLY A 96 -10.10 7.73 -2.29
CA GLY A 96 -11.48 7.35 -2.00
C GLY A 96 -11.62 5.94 -1.41
N VAL A 97 -10.54 5.39 -0.85
CA VAL A 97 -10.51 4.06 -0.23
C VAL A 97 -10.32 4.22 1.27
N GLN A 98 -11.03 3.43 2.07
CA GLN A 98 -10.88 3.46 3.53
C GLN A 98 -9.79 2.48 3.97
N VAL A 99 -9.05 2.83 5.02
CA VAL A 99 -8.09 1.92 5.66
C VAL A 99 -8.82 1.13 6.75
N ALA A 100 -8.92 -0.18 6.56
CA ALA A 100 -9.55 -1.11 7.49
C ALA A 100 -8.67 -1.34 8.72
N SER A 101 -7.39 -1.62 8.48
CA SER A 101 -6.45 -2.04 9.52
C SER A 101 -5.01 -1.63 9.16
N ILE A 102 -4.16 -1.48 10.17
CA ILE A 102 -2.70 -1.31 10.01
C ILE A 102 -2.03 -2.22 11.04
N ALA A 103 -1.17 -3.13 10.58
CA ALA A 103 -0.45 -4.06 11.44
C ALA A 103 1.02 -4.16 11.04
N SER A 104 1.92 -4.25 12.02
CA SER A 104 3.34 -4.55 11.77
C SER A 104 3.52 -6.03 11.43
N ARG A 105 4.33 -6.36 10.42
CA ARG A 105 4.81 -7.72 10.18
C ARG A 105 6.03 -7.97 11.06
N ARG A 106 5.95 -9.02 11.90
CA ARG A 106 7.08 -9.52 12.70
C ARG A 106 7.88 -10.56 11.93
#